data_AF-A0A9X5XCZ0-F1
#
_entry.id   AF-A0A9X5XCZ0-F1
#
_cell.length_a   1.000
_cell.length_b   1.000
_cell.length_c   1.000
_cell.angle_alpha   90.00
_cell.angle_beta   90.00
_cell.angle_gamma   90.00
#
_symmetry.space_group_name_H-M   'P 1'
#
loop_
_entity.id
_entity.type
_entity.pdbx_description
1 polymer ?
#
loop_
_entity_poly.entity_id
_entity_poly.type
_entity_poly.pdbx_seq_one_letter_code
_entity_poly.pdbx_strand_id
1 'polypeptide(L)'
;KEELAAYGVGPEWFGLGDRDFATHIVRTQMLSAGYPLSAVTEALCDRWKPGVRLIPMSDDRVETHVAVEIDGQRKVIHFQEYWVRLRASVPAEAVVPVGAEQAKPAPGVLEAIAEADVILFPPSNPVVSIGTILAVPEPLGADPVGRELLL
;
A
#
# COMPACT_ATOMS: atom_id res chain seq x y z
N LYS A 1 7.07 -17.96 -12.89
CA LYS A 1 8.26 -17.06 -12.83
C LYS A 1 9.27 -17.37 -13.95
N GLU A 2 9.63 -18.63 -14.15
CA GLU A 2 10.61 -19.05 -15.18
C GLU A 2 10.19 -18.61 -16.59
N GLU A 3 8.94 -18.84 -16.97
CA GLU A 3 8.43 -18.43 -18.29
C GLU A 3 8.43 -16.89 -18.48
N LEU A 4 8.10 -16.11 -17.45
CA LEU A 4 8.15 -14.64 -17.55
C LEU A 4 9.57 -14.13 -17.80
N ALA A 5 10.56 -14.75 -17.14
CA ALA A 5 11.97 -14.46 -17.39
C ALA A 5 12.39 -14.89 -18.81
N ALA A 6 11.96 -16.07 -19.27
CA ALA A 6 12.24 -16.55 -20.63
C ALA A 6 11.63 -15.64 -21.72
N TYR A 7 10.46 -15.05 -21.46
CA TYR A 7 9.85 -14.04 -22.34
C TYR A 7 10.48 -12.65 -22.24
N GLY A 8 11.39 -12.40 -21.28
CA GLY A 8 11.99 -11.09 -21.05
C GLY A 8 11.01 -10.04 -20.53
N VAL A 9 9.96 -10.47 -19.80
CA VAL A 9 8.90 -9.59 -19.31
C VAL A 9 9.00 -9.41 -17.80
N GLY A 10 9.00 -8.15 -17.38
CA GLY A 10 9.02 -7.77 -15.96
C GLY A 10 10.43 -7.77 -15.34
N PRO A 11 10.55 -7.25 -14.11
CA PRO A 11 11.84 -7.15 -13.44
C PRO A 11 12.31 -8.53 -12.91
N GLU A 12 13.48 -9.00 -13.33
CA GLU A 12 14.05 -10.29 -12.90
C GLU A 12 14.26 -10.41 -11.37
N TRP A 13 14.47 -9.26 -10.72
CA TRP A 13 14.66 -9.14 -9.27
C TRP A 13 13.36 -9.21 -8.48
N PHE A 14 12.19 -9.22 -9.13
CA PHE A 14 10.89 -9.37 -8.49
C PHE A 14 10.21 -10.63 -9.00
N GLY A 15 9.72 -11.47 -8.09
CA GLY A 15 9.09 -12.74 -8.46
C GLY A 15 7.84 -13.00 -7.64
N LEU A 16 6.77 -13.38 -8.31
CA LEU A 16 5.56 -13.90 -7.70
C LEU A 16 5.44 -15.40 -7.99
N GLY A 17 4.92 -16.15 -7.03
CA GLY A 17 4.55 -17.55 -7.23
C GLY A 17 3.21 -17.68 -7.96
N ASP A 18 2.92 -18.85 -8.52
CA ASP A 18 1.73 -19.04 -9.38
C ASP A 18 0.41 -18.78 -8.64
N ARG A 19 0.34 -19.16 -7.36
CA ARG A 19 -0.83 -18.87 -6.50
C ARG A 19 -1.02 -17.38 -6.25
N ASP A 20 0.07 -16.63 -6.14
CA ASP A 20 0.01 -15.19 -5.94
C ASP A 20 -0.40 -14.47 -7.23
N PHE A 21 0.10 -14.96 -8.38
CA PHE A 21 -0.35 -14.51 -9.69
C PHE A 21 -1.86 -14.66 -9.88
N ALA A 22 -2.48 -15.73 -9.39
CA ALA A 22 -3.93 -15.89 -9.47
C ALA A 22 -4.68 -14.75 -8.78
N THR A 23 -4.27 -14.36 -7.56
CA THR A 23 -4.84 -13.20 -6.85
C THR A 23 -4.64 -11.91 -7.65
N HIS A 24 -3.45 -11.72 -8.22
CA HIS A 24 -3.12 -10.53 -9.00
C HIS A 24 -3.98 -10.42 -10.27
N ILE A 25 -4.21 -11.53 -10.99
CA ILE A 25 -5.06 -11.57 -12.18
C ILE A 25 -6.49 -11.18 -11.83
N VAL A 26 -7.07 -11.80 -10.80
CA VAL A 26 -8.45 -11.51 -10.35
C VAL A 26 -8.57 -10.04 -9.96
N ARG A 27 -7.64 -9.53 -9.13
CA ARG A 27 -7.62 -8.13 -8.71
C ARG A 27 -7.55 -7.18 -9.91
N THR A 28 -6.61 -7.41 -10.84
CA THR A 28 -6.41 -6.54 -12.00
C THR A 28 -7.62 -6.55 -12.93
N GLN A 29 -8.25 -7.70 -13.15
CA GLN A 29 -9.47 -7.80 -13.95
C GLN A 29 -10.62 -6.99 -13.34
N MET A 30 -10.84 -7.11 -12.03
CA MET A 30 -11.91 -6.35 -11.36
C MET A 30 -11.64 -4.85 -11.36
N LEU A 31 -10.42 -4.41 -11.06
CA LEU A 31 -10.05 -3.00 -11.15
C LEU A 31 -10.27 -2.46 -12.58
N SER A 32 -9.90 -3.24 -13.60
CA SER A 32 -10.11 -2.86 -15.01
C SER A 32 -11.59 -2.81 -15.41
N ALA A 33 -12.45 -3.53 -14.70
CA ALA A 33 -13.91 -3.47 -14.85
C ALA A 33 -14.56 -2.31 -14.05
N GLY A 34 -13.76 -1.48 -13.37
CA GLY A 34 -14.22 -0.28 -12.66
C GLY A 34 -14.58 -0.50 -11.19
N TYR A 35 -14.31 -1.68 -10.63
CA TYR A 35 -14.49 -1.90 -9.19
C TYR A 35 -13.36 -1.20 -8.40
N PRO A 36 -13.66 -0.52 -7.28
CA PRO A 36 -12.64 0.05 -6.41
C PRO A 36 -11.88 -1.04 -5.63
N LEU A 37 -10.67 -0.74 -5.15
CA LEU A 37 -9.81 -1.70 -4.46
C LEU A 37 -10.46 -2.30 -3.20
N SER A 38 -11.26 -1.52 -2.49
CA SER A 38 -12.08 -1.92 -1.34
C SER A 38 -13.03 -3.06 -1.70
N ALA A 39 -13.82 -2.90 -2.76
CA ALA A 39 -14.72 -3.94 -3.27
C ALA A 39 -13.96 -5.17 -3.79
N VAL A 40 -12.81 -4.96 -4.43
CA VAL A 40 -11.95 -6.08 -4.86
C VAL A 40 -11.42 -6.87 -3.66
N THR A 41 -11.02 -6.17 -2.59
CA THR A 41 -10.53 -6.80 -1.36
C THR A 41 -11.62 -7.60 -0.68
N GLU A 42 -12.85 -7.07 -0.62
CA GLU A 42 -14.02 -7.78 -0.11
C GLU A 42 -14.29 -9.08 -0.89
N ALA A 43 -14.33 -9.00 -2.23
CA ALA A 43 -14.56 -10.18 -3.07
C ALA A 43 -13.47 -11.26 -2.92
N LEU A 44 -12.20 -10.86 -2.76
CA LEU A 44 -11.12 -11.80 -2.45
C LEU A 44 -11.29 -12.42 -1.05
N CYS A 45 -11.77 -11.64 -0.08
CA CYS A 45 -12.02 -12.11 1.29
C CYS A 45 -13.15 -13.15 1.36
N ASP A 46 -14.12 -13.17 0.44
CA ASP A 46 -15.15 -14.23 0.38
C ASP A 46 -14.53 -15.62 0.22
N ARG A 47 -13.44 -15.71 -0.55
CA ARG A 47 -12.68 -16.95 -0.74
C ARG A 47 -11.74 -17.23 0.42
N TRP A 48 -11.04 -16.22 0.95
CA TRP A 48 -10.00 -16.40 1.96
C TRP A 48 -10.51 -16.46 3.40
N LYS A 49 -11.67 -15.86 3.67
CA LYS A 49 -12.36 -15.82 4.97
C LYS A 49 -11.42 -15.50 6.14
N PRO A 50 -10.76 -14.32 6.13
CA PRO A 50 -9.73 -13.99 7.12
C PRO A 50 -10.24 -13.82 8.55
N GLY A 51 -11.57 -13.79 8.77
CA GLY A 51 -12.17 -13.60 10.10
C GLY A 51 -12.09 -12.15 10.62
N VAL A 52 -11.60 -11.23 9.79
CA VAL A 52 -11.48 -9.80 10.06
C VAL A 52 -11.92 -9.01 8.84
N ARG A 53 -12.33 -7.75 9.02
CA ARG A 53 -12.58 -6.83 7.90
C ARG A 53 -11.25 -6.21 7.45
N LEU A 54 -10.85 -6.49 6.21
CA LEU A 54 -9.67 -5.90 5.59
C LEU A 54 -10.10 -4.72 4.72
N ILE A 55 -9.73 -3.50 5.13
CA ILE A 55 -10.01 -2.27 4.39
C ILE A 55 -8.68 -1.71 3.89
N PRO A 56 -8.48 -1.52 2.57
CA PRO A 56 -7.37 -0.71 2.07
C PRO A 56 -7.43 0.69 2.67
N MET A 57 -6.28 1.33 2.93
CA MET A 57 -6.28 2.70 3.46
C MET A 57 -6.95 3.71 2.50
N SER A 58 -6.85 3.45 1.18
CA SER A 58 -7.41 4.27 0.12
C SER A 58 -7.77 3.38 -1.08
N ASP A 59 -8.79 3.79 -1.83
CA ASP A 59 -9.07 3.27 -3.17
C ASP A 59 -8.25 4.02 -4.25
N ASP A 60 -7.69 5.16 -3.90
CA ASP A 60 -6.79 5.92 -4.76
C ASP A 60 -5.37 5.34 -4.73
N ARG A 61 -4.61 5.62 -5.79
CA ARG A 61 -3.24 5.12 -5.93
C ARG A 61 -2.30 5.90 -5.00
N VAL A 62 -1.77 5.22 -3.99
CA VAL A 62 -0.70 5.73 -3.12
C VAL A 62 0.45 4.73 -3.10
N GLU A 63 1.63 5.19 -3.50
CA GLU A 63 2.81 4.32 -3.63
C GLU A 63 4.01 4.89 -2.88
N THR A 64 4.53 4.13 -1.92
CA THR A 64 5.75 4.49 -1.21
C THR A 64 6.95 4.46 -2.16
N HIS A 65 7.60 5.61 -2.32
CA HIS A 65 8.85 5.78 -3.05
C HIS A 65 9.97 6.23 -2.11
N VAL A 66 11.22 6.07 -2.54
CA VAL A 66 12.41 6.49 -1.82
C VAL A 66 13.24 7.42 -2.70
N ALA A 67 13.53 8.61 -2.20
CA ALA A 67 14.50 9.51 -2.81
C ALA A 67 15.91 9.03 -2.48
N VAL A 68 16.74 8.86 -3.50
CA VAL A 68 18.12 8.36 -3.41
C VAL A 68 19.02 9.09 -4.39
N GLU A 69 20.31 9.15 -4.10
CA GLU A 69 21.34 9.56 -5.07
C GLU A 69 22.05 8.32 -5.64
N ILE A 70 22.04 8.18 -6.97
CA ILE A 70 22.72 7.09 -7.69
C ILE A 70 23.50 7.71 -8.84
N ASP A 71 24.81 7.45 -8.91
CA ASP A 71 25.73 7.99 -9.90
C ASP A 71 25.70 9.53 -9.99
N GLY A 72 25.58 10.21 -8.84
CA GLY A 72 25.49 11.66 -8.74
C GLY A 72 24.15 12.26 -9.20
N GLN A 73 23.14 11.42 -9.43
CA GLN A 73 21.79 11.85 -9.85
C GLN A 73 20.76 11.50 -8.78
N ARG A 74 19.94 12.49 -8.42
CA ARG A 74 18.76 12.28 -7.57
C ARG A 74 17.68 11.53 -8.34
N LYS A 75 17.17 10.46 -7.73
CA LYS A 75 16.10 9.62 -8.26
C LYS A 75 15.07 9.35 -7.18
N VAL A 76 13.81 9.22 -7.59
CA VAL A 76 12.71 8.77 -6.73
C VAL A 76 12.26 7.44 -7.27
N ILE A 77 12.56 6.35 -6.56
CA ILE A 77 12.31 4.97 -7.00
C ILE A 77 11.26 4.30 -6.12
N HIS A 78 10.50 3.37 -6.68
CA HIS A 78 9.48 2.64 -5.92
C HIS A 78 10.13 1.85 -4.78
N PHE A 79 9.48 1.77 -3.61
CA PHE A 79 10.07 1.15 -2.41
C PHE A 79 10.50 -0.31 -2.64
N GLN A 80 9.74 -1.09 -3.43
CA GLN A 80 10.13 -2.46 -3.78
C GLN A 80 11.45 -2.50 -4.59
N GLU A 81 11.70 -1.53 -5.46
CA GLU A 81 12.98 -1.46 -6.17
C GLU A 81 14.11 -1.11 -5.20
N TYR A 82 13.93 -0.11 -4.34
CA TYR A 82 14.90 0.25 -3.31
C TYR A 82 15.24 -0.95 -2.39
N TRP A 83 14.21 -1.64 -1.91
CA TRP A 83 14.36 -2.70 -0.92
C TRP A 83 14.81 -4.03 -1.51
N VAL A 84 14.27 -4.43 -2.66
CA VAL A 84 14.55 -5.76 -3.25
C VAL A 84 15.72 -5.69 -4.23
N ARG A 85 15.69 -4.75 -5.19
CA ARG A 85 16.73 -4.64 -6.22
C ARG A 85 18.03 -4.06 -5.64
N LEU A 86 17.92 -2.91 -4.96
CA LEU A 86 19.09 -2.24 -4.39
C LEU A 86 19.44 -2.75 -3.00
N ARG A 87 18.61 -3.60 -2.38
CA ARG A 87 18.85 -4.16 -1.03
C ARG A 87 19.12 -3.09 0.03
N ALA A 88 18.51 -1.91 -0.13
CA ALA A 88 18.77 -0.73 0.70
C ALA A 88 20.27 -0.36 0.80
N SER A 89 21.08 -0.68 -0.23
CA SER A 89 22.53 -0.45 -0.22
C SER A 89 22.94 0.99 -0.50
N VAL A 90 21.99 1.84 -0.91
CA VAL A 90 22.18 3.27 -1.12
C VAL A 90 21.46 4.05 -0.02
N PRO A 91 22.01 5.18 0.46
CA PRO A 91 21.34 6.00 1.46
C PRO A 91 19.97 6.48 0.98
N ALA A 92 18.95 6.30 1.82
CA ALA A 92 17.64 6.91 1.61
C ALA A 92 17.69 8.36 2.09
N GLU A 93 17.42 9.31 1.19
CA GLU A 93 17.33 10.74 1.52
C GLU A 93 15.97 11.11 2.08
N ALA A 94 14.90 10.53 1.53
CA ALA A 94 13.53 10.73 1.97
C ALA A 94 12.63 9.55 1.57
N VAL A 95 11.56 9.33 2.32
CA VAL A 95 10.44 8.47 1.93
C VAL A 95 9.31 9.36 1.43
N VAL A 96 8.80 9.06 0.24
CA VAL A 96 7.81 9.88 -0.47
C VAL A 96 6.56 9.04 -0.75
N PRO A 97 5.43 9.27 -0.05
CA PRO A 97 4.18 8.59 -0.35
C PRO A 97 3.49 9.25 -1.55
N VAL A 98 3.90 8.83 -2.76
CA VAL A 98 3.44 9.44 -4.01
C VAL A 98 1.94 9.23 -4.18
N GLY A 99 1.19 10.32 -4.38
CA GLY A 99 -0.26 10.33 -4.53
C GLY A 99 -1.05 10.50 -3.23
N ALA A 100 -0.41 10.42 -2.07
CA ALA A 100 -1.10 10.47 -0.78
C ALA A 100 -1.86 11.78 -0.56
N GLU A 101 -1.27 12.94 -0.89
CA GLU A 101 -1.89 14.26 -0.73
C GLU A 101 -3.21 14.42 -1.52
N GLN A 102 -3.40 13.65 -2.60
CA GLN A 102 -4.61 13.69 -3.43
C GLN A 102 -5.57 12.53 -3.13
N ALA A 103 -5.12 11.54 -2.37
CA ALA A 103 -5.89 10.35 -2.03
C ALA A 103 -6.92 10.64 -0.95
N LYS A 104 -7.94 9.79 -0.88
CA LYS A 104 -8.96 9.81 0.16
C LYS A 104 -9.01 8.49 0.92
N PRO A 105 -9.42 8.49 2.20
CA PRO A 105 -9.70 7.26 2.91
C PRO A 105 -10.70 6.40 2.14
N ALA A 106 -10.45 5.09 2.04
CA ALA A 106 -11.38 4.19 1.38
C ALA A 106 -12.73 4.12 2.14
N PRO A 107 -13.83 3.71 1.48
CA PRO A 107 -15.10 3.51 2.15
C PRO A 107 -14.97 2.59 3.38
N GLY A 108 -15.49 3.02 4.52
CA GLY A 108 -15.45 2.27 5.78
C GLY A 108 -14.22 2.55 6.65
N VAL A 109 -13.19 3.27 6.17
CA VAL A 109 -11.99 3.58 6.97
C VAL A 109 -12.33 4.54 8.11
N LEU A 110 -12.94 5.69 7.81
CA LEU A 110 -13.24 6.71 8.81
C LEU A 110 -14.30 6.23 9.80
N GLU A 111 -15.29 5.48 9.32
CA GLU A 111 -16.31 4.86 10.16
C GLU A 111 -15.68 3.84 11.11
N ALA A 112 -14.76 2.99 10.62
CA ALA A 112 -14.05 2.03 11.47
C ALA A 112 -13.26 2.72 12.59
N ILE A 113 -12.61 3.84 12.28
CA ILE A 113 -11.83 4.62 13.25
C ILE A 113 -12.75 5.27 14.28
N ALA A 114 -13.84 5.90 13.84
CA ALA A 114 -14.77 6.62 14.70
C ALA A 114 -15.54 5.68 15.65
N GLU A 115 -15.89 4.48 15.18
CA GLU A 115 -16.64 3.48 15.95
C GLU A 115 -15.75 2.59 16.83
N ALA A 116 -14.43 2.64 16.67
CA ALA A 116 -13.52 1.79 17.44
C ALA A 116 -13.49 2.18 18.93
N ASP A 117 -13.59 1.17 19.80
CA ASP A 117 -13.29 1.33 21.23
C ASP A 117 -11.80 1.63 21.46
N VAL A 118 -10.94 1.00 20.67
CA VAL A 118 -9.48 1.09 20.74
C VAL A 118 -8.88 1.03 19.33
N ILE A 119 -7.88 1.87 19.07
CA ILE A 119 -7.07 1.83 17.87
C ILE A 119 -5.69 1.30 18.25
N LEU A 120 -5.24 0.24 17.57
CA LEU A 120 -3.92 -0.35 17.77
C LEU A 120 -3.05 -0.12 16.55
N PHE A 121 -1.90 0.54 16.76
CA PHE A 121 -0.82 0.54 15.77
C PHE A 121 0.03 -0.72 15.97
N PRO A 122 0.05 -1.67 15.01
CA PRO A 122 0.87 -2.86 15.15
C PRO A 122 2.37 -2.50 15.14
N PRO A 123 3.26 -3.38 15.62
CA PRO A 123 4.72 -3.16 15.60
C PRO A 123 5.31 -3.32 14.18
N SER A 124 4.73 -2.62 13.20
CA SER A 124 5.18 -2.50 11.82
C SER A 124 6.19 -1.37 11.67
N ASN A 125 6.77 -1.20 10.48
CA ASN A 125 7.67 -0.08 10.24
C ASN A 125 6.91 1.26 10.36
N PRO A 126 7.34 2.19 11.24
CA PRO A 126 6.61 3.43 11.47
C PRO A 126 6.64 4.38 10.27
N VAL A 127 7.62 4.27 9.38
CA VAL A 127 7.81 5.18 8.23
C VAL A 127 7.12 4.63 6.97
N VAL A 128 7.48 3.41 6.57
CA VAL A 128 7.05 2.85 5.27
C VAL A 128 5.82 1.95 5.35
N SER A 129 5.29 1.71 6.56
CA SER A 129 4.03 0.97 6.74
C SER A 129 2.99 1.88 7.39
N ILE A 130 3.14 2.20 8.67
CA ILE A 130 2.15 3.03 9.39
C ILE A 130 2.14 4.47 8.85
N GLY A 131 3.32 5.07 8.66
CA GLY A 131 3.44 6.43 8.15
C GLY A 131 2.84 6.63 6.76
N THR A 132 2.83 5.59 5.92
CA THR A 132 2.17 5.65 4.61
C THR A 132 0.63 5.66 4.73
N ILE A 133 0.08 4.92 5.71
CA ILE A 133 -1.35 4.97 6.02
C ILE A 133 -1.74 6.36 6.53
N LEU A 134 -0.96 6.92 7.45
CA LEU A 134 -1.19 8.24 8.05
C LEU A 134 -0.96 9.41 7.08
N ALA A 135 -0.35 9.17 5.92
CA ALA A 135 -0.12 10.21 4.92
C ALA A 135 -1.37 10.52 4.07
N VAL A 136 -2.38 9.65 4.09
CA VAL A 136 -3.65 9.89 3.39
C VAL A 136 -4.46 10.91 4.20
N PRO A 137 -4.79 12.09 3.64
CA PRO A 137 -5.44 13.15 4.38
C PRO A 137 -6.90 12.80 4.70
N GLU A 138 -7.37 13.28 5.83
CA GLU A 138 -8.81 13.32 6.10
C GLU A 138 -9.48 14.43 5.26
N PRO A 139 -10.74 14.25 4.84
CA PRO A 139 -11.52 15.34 4.25
C PRO A 139 -11.61 16.51 5.25
N LEU A 140 -11.39 17.74 4.76
CA LEU A 140 -11.54 18.96 5.57
C LEU A 140 -12.91 18.98 6.27
N GLY A 141 -12.91 18.97 7.61
CA GLY A 141 -14.12 19.01 8.44
C GLY A 141 -14.48 17.70 9.16
N ALA A 142 -13.70 16.63 8.99
CA ALA A 142 -13.70 15.51 9.94
C ALA A 142 -13.06 16.00 11.25
N ASP A 143 -13.82 15.98 12.34
CA ASP A 143 -13.33 16.25 13.70
C ASP A 143 -12.68 14.96 14.22
N PRO A 144 -11.35 14.83 14.24
CA PRO A 144 -10.73 13.59 14.66
C PRO A 144 -10.55 13.70 16.17
N VAL A 145 -11.51 13.14 16.89
CA VAL A 145 -11.21 12.43 18.14
C VAL A 145 -10.40 13.27 19.15
N GLY A 146 -11.10 14.00 20.00
CA GLY A 146 -10.56 14.50 21.28
C GLY A 146 -10.23 13.40 22.29
N ARG A 147 -9.66 12.26 21.86
CA ARG A 147 -9.20 11.17 22.74
C ARG A 147 -7.68 11.04 22.63
N GLU A 148 -7.04 10.97 23.78
CA GLU A 148 -5.62 10.66 23.91
C GLU A 148 -5.27 9.40 23.10
N LEU A 149 -4.33 9.54 22.17
CA LEU A 149 -3.63 8.40 21.58
C LEU A 149 -2.82 7.71 22.68
N LEU A 150 -3.21 6.51 23.07
CA LEU A 150 -2.36 5.61 23.85
C LEU A 150 -1.39 4.92 22.89
N LEU A 151 -0.11 5.29 22.98
CA LEU A 151 1.02 4.58 22.40
C LEU A 151 1.48 3.44 23.33
#